data_AF-A0A0L9VLX7-F1
#
_entry.id   AF-A0A0L9VLX7-F1
#
_cell.length_a   1.000
_cell.length_b   1.000
_cell.length_c   1.000
_cell.angle_alpha   90.00
_cell.angle_beta   90.00
_cell.angle_gamma   90.00
#
_symmetry.space_group_name_H-M   'P 1'
#
loop_
_entity.id
_entity.type
_entity.pdbx_description
1 polymer ?
#
loop_
_entity_poly.entity_id
_entity_poly.type
_entity_poly.pdbx_seq_one_letter_code
_entity_poly.pdbx_strand_id
1 'polypeptide(L)'
;MAFAEVTNAALELSTRASMLAWYLHEFIDKRDVDHVQVELAAERKASVDLRVEVEALGTAYGGCDKKQVDLQLELDEAVEREQKLVAENKALSLWLERVDRRIVELNSSIIIEHEEGFNKGLRQASFLLGVTDLYAEGFDIMKDVFDGEFVHLKESAVDEEGVPTKDEQSTEEEVLAADEKFMSTEKRHQKLV
;
A
#
# COMPACT_ATOMS: atom_id res chain seq x y z
N MET A 1 23.66 -98.26 -52.60
CA MET A 1 22.76 -97.13 -52.26
C MET A 1 23.23 -96.45 -50.99
N ALA A 2 23.04 -97.05 -49.80
CA ALA A 2 23.34 -96.45 -48.49
C ALA A 2 24.64 -95.62 -48.35
N PHE A 3 25.79 -96.04 -48.91
CA PHE A 3 27.04 -95.27 -48.81
C PHE A 3 26.93 -93.86 -49.42
N ALA A 4 26.28 -93.73 -50.59
CA ALA A 4 26.12 -92.45 -51.28
C ALA A 4 25.19 -91.50 -50.52
N GLU A 5 24.12 -92.02 -49.93
CA GLU A 5 23.18 -91.29 -49.06
C GLU A 5 23.88 -90.75 -47.82
N VAL A 6 24.70 -91.59 -47.16
CA VAL A 6 25.52 -91.18 -45.99
C VAL A 6 26.52 -90.10 -46.37
N THR A 7 27.21 -90.21 -47.51
CA THR A 7 28.15 -89.16 -47.96
C THR A 7 27.44 -87.85 -48.31
N ASN A 8 26.24 -87.91 -48.89
CA ASN A 8 25.45 -86.71 -49.22
C ASN A 8 24.94 -86.00 -47.95
N ALA A 9 24.42 -86.76 -46.98
CA ALA A 9 24.00 -86.22 -45.69
C ALA A 9 25.19 -85.63 -44.91
N ALA A 10 26.36 -86.26 -44.95
CA ALA A 10 27.58 -85.72 -44.35
C ALA A 10 28.04 -84.41 -45.01
N LEU A 11 27.94 -84.30 -46.34
CA LEU A 11 28.27 -83.08 -47.08
C LEU A 11 27.27 -81.96 -46.79
N GLU A 12 25.97 -82.26 -46.73
CA GLU A 12 24.95 -81.29 -46.35
C GLU A 12 25.13 -80.78 -44.91
N LEU A 13 25.37 -81.69 -43.95
CA LEU A 13 25.67 -81.33 -42.57
C LEU A 13 26.95 -80.50 -42.46
N SER A 14 28.01 -80.86 -43.18
CA SER A 14 29.26 -80.08 -43.26
C SER A 14 28.99 -78.67 -43.79
N THR A 15 28.23 -78.53 -44.88
CA THR A 15 27.90 -77.23 -45.48
C THR A 15 27.05 -76.38 -44.53
N ARG A 16 26.05 -76.97 -43.86
CA ARG A 16 25.24 -76.29 -42.83
C ARG A 16 26.09 -75.87 -41.62
N ALA A 17 27.00 -76.72 -41.17
CA ALA A 17 27.92 -76.42 -40.06
C ALA A 17 28.89 -75.28 -40.43
N SER A 18 29.43 -75.27 -41.65
CA SER A 18 30.28 -74.18 -42.15
C SER A 18 29.52 -72.86 -42.26
N MET A 19 28.28 -72.86 -42.75
CA MET A 19 27.43 -71.66 -42.76
C MET A 19 27.11 -71.16 -41.35
N LEU A 20 26.79 -72.05 -40.41
CA LEU A 20 26.57 -71.67 -39.01
C LEU A 20 27.83 -71.09 -38.36
N ALA A 21 29.00 -71.69 -38.61
CA ALA A 21 30.28 -71.17 -38.12
C ALA A 21 30.57 -69.76 -38.69
N TRP A 22 30.30 -69.55 -39.99
CA TRP A 22 30.42 -68.24 -40.62
C TRP A 22 29.46 -67.20 -40.03
N TYR A 23 28.17 -67.54 -39.86
CA TYR A 23 27.21 -66.65 -39.22
C TYR A 23 27.60 -66.31 -37.78
N LEU A 24 28.03 -67.29 -36.98
CA LEU A 24 28.47 -67.04 -35.60
C LEU A 24 29.69 -66.11 -35.56
N HIS A 25 30.68 -66.31 -36.43
CA HIS A 25 31.83 -65.43 -36.56
C HIS A 25 31.41 -64.00 -36.96
N GLU A 26 30.58 -63.85 -38.00
CA GLU A 26 30.09 -62.56 -38.49
C GLU A 26 29.24 -61.80 -37.43
N PHE A 27 28.50 -62.52 -36.57
CA PHE A 27 27.75 -61.92 -35.46
C PHE A 27 28.63 -61.52 -34.27
N ILE A 28 29.72 -62.25 -34.02
CA ILE A 28 30.72 -61.92 -32.99
C ILE A 28 31.50 -60.68 -33.43
N ASP A 29 32.00 -60.65 -34.67
CA ASP A 29 32.78 -59.53 -35.21
C ASP A 29 31.97 -58.22 -35.30
N LYS A 30 30.67 -58.30 -35.62
CA LYS A 30 29.78 -57.11 -35.68
C LYS A 30 29.38 -56.54 -34.32
N ARG A 31 29.53 -57.31 -33.25
CA ARG A 31 29.33 -56.88 -31.87
C ARG A 31 30.56 -57.22 -31.05
N ASP A 32 31.71 -56.75 -31.53
CA ASP A 32 32.93 -56.79 -30.74
C ASP A 32 32.65 -56.15 -29.36
N VAL A 33 33.18 -56.79 -28.33
CA VAL A 33 33.12 -56.35 -26.95
C VAL A 33 33.67 -54.94 -26.82
N ASP A 34 34.67 -54.58 -27.61
CA ASP A 34 35.28 -53.24 -27.64
C ASP A 34 34.29 -52.17 -28.14
N HIS A 35 33.46 -52.47 -29.16
CA HIS A 35 32.45 -51.54 -29.65
C HIS A 35 31.38 -51.25 -28.58
N VAL A 36 30.89 -52.31 -27.92
CA VAL A 36 29.92 -52.20 -26.82
C VAL A 36 30.52 -51.47 -25.61
N GLN A 37 31.81 -51.65 -25.32
CA GLN A 37 32.50 -50.91 -24.27
C GLN A 37 32.62 -49.41 -24.59
N VAL A 38 32.89 -49.03 -25.85
CA VAL A 38 32.94 -47.62 -26.27
C VAL A 38 31.56 -46.96 -26.14
N GLU A 39 30.50 -47.61 -26.61
CA GLU A 39 29.12 -47.09 -26.45
C GLU A 39 28.75 -46.94 -24.97
N LEU A 40 29.03 -47.97 -24.15
CA LEU A 40 28.77 -47.96 -22.71
C LEU A 40 29.62 -46.91 -21.96
N ALA A 41 30.83 -46.60 -22.43
CA ALA A 41 31.65 -45.51 -21.89
C ALA A 41 31.08 -44.13 -22.27
N ALA A 42 30.60 -43.96 -23.51
CA ALA A 42 29.94 -42.73 -23.96
C ALA A 42 28.63 -42.47 -23.19
N GLU A 43 27.79 -43.49 -23.03
CA GLU A 43 26.52 -43.41 -22.29
C GLU A 43 26.74 -43.15 -20.79
N ARG A 44 27.77 -43.76 -20.19
CA ARG A 44 28.20 -43.45 -18.82
C ARG A 44 28.64 -42.00 -18.67
N LYS A 45 29.38 -41.47 -19.65
CA LYS A 45 29.78 -40.07 -19.64
C LYS A 45 28.56 -39.14 -19.74
N ALA A 46 27.66 -39.38 -20.69
CA ALA A 46 26.42 -38.62 -20.83
C ALA A 46 25.56 -38.67 -19.54
N SER A 47 25.49 -39.84 -18.89
CA SER A 47 24.79 -40.01 -17.60
C SER A 47 25.41 -39.21 -16.45
N VAL A 48 26.73 -39.00 -16.45
CA VAL A 48 27.42 -38.15 -15.47
C VAL A 48 27.22 -36.67 -15.79
N ASP A 49 27.38 -36.29 -17.06
CA ASP A 49 27.20 -34.91 -17.52
C ASP A 49 25.76 -34.41 -17.22
N LEU A 50 24.74 -35.23 -17.52
CA LEU A 50 23.33 -34.95 -17.19
C LEU A 50 23.07 -34.88 -15.68
N ARG A 51 23.74 -35.70 -14.86
CA ARG A 51 23.62 -35.63 -13.40
C ARG A 51 24.13 -34.29 -12.87
N VAL A 52 25.28 -33.83 -13.36
CA VAL A 52 25.85 -32.53 -12.99
C VAL A 52 24.92 -31.39 -13.41
N GLU A 53 24.30 -31.47 -14.58
CA GLU A 53 23.31 -30.48 -15.03
C GLU A 53 22.05 -30.46 -14.14
N VAL A 54 21.51 -31.63 -13.77
CA VAL A 54 20.36 -31.73 -12.85
C VAL A 54 20.69 -31.21 -11.45
N GLU A 55 21.89 -31.50 -10.92
CA GLU A 55 22.35 -30.95 -9.64
C GLU A 55 22.52 -29.43 -9.71
N ALA A 56 23.09 -28.89 -10.80
CA ALA A 56 23.21 -27.46 -11.03
C ALA A 56 21.83 -26.77 -11.12
N LEU A 57 20.90 -27.32 -11.91
CA LEU A 57 19.53 -26.82 -12.01
C LEU A 57 18.79 -26.87 -10.66
N GLY A 58 18.98 -27.93 -9.87
CA GLY A 58 18.43 -28.03 -8.51
C GLY A 58 18.92 -26.93 -7.58
N THR A 59 20.22 -26.61 -7.61
CA THR A 59 20.75 -25.49 -6.81
C THR A 59 20.26 -24.12 -7.29
N ALA A 60 20.14 -23.92 -8.62
CA ALA A 60 19.62 -22.70 -9.20
C ALA A 60 18.13 -22.49 -8.85
N TYR A 61 17.32 -23.55 -8.94
CA TYR A 61 15.90 -23.55 -8.58
C TYR A 61 15.70 -23.20 -7.10
N GLY A 62 16.41 -23.86 -6.19
CA GLY A 62 16.38 -23.54 -4.75
C GLY A 62 16.95 -22.15 -4.41
N GLY A 63 17.67 -21.50 -5.33
CA GLY A 63 18.04 -20.10 -5.26
C GLY A 63 16.96 -19.15 -5.77
N CYS A 64 16.11 -19.59 -6.70
CA CYS A 64 14.94 -18.87 -7.19
C CYS A 64 13.82 -18.86 -6.15
N ASP A 65 13.52 -20.01 -5.53
CA ASP A 65 12.50 -20.14 -4.48
C ASP A 65 12.75 -19.16 -3.32
N LYS A 66 14.01 -19.03 -2.89
CA LYS A 66 14.41 -18.09 -1.82
C LYS A 66 14.11 -16.65 -2.21
N LYS A 67 14.56 -16.22 -3.40
CA LYS A 67 14.28 -14.88 -3.92
C LYS A 67 12.79 -14.60 -4.05
N GLN A 68 11.98 -15.61 -4.40
CA GLN A 68 10.53 -15.46 -4.47
C GLN A 68 9.93 -15.21 -3.08
N VAL A 69 10.40 -15.90 -2.04
CA VAL A 69 9.99 -15.65 -0.65
C VAL A 69 10.47 -14.28 -0.15
N ASP A 70 11.72 -13.92 -0.42
CA ASP A 70 12.30 -12.62 -0.04
C ASP A 70 11.51 -11.45 -0.68
N LEU A 71 11.22 -11.54 -1.99
CA LEU A 71 10.42 -10.54 -2.71
C LEU A 71 8.97 -10.49 -2.23
N GLN A 72 8.38 -11.62 -1.84
CA GLN A 72 7.03 -11.63 -1.26
C GLN A 72 7.00 -10.91 0.08
N LEU A 73 8.02 -11.12 0.94
CA LEU A 73 8.14 -10.42 2.22
C LEU A 73 8.34 -8.91 2.02
N GLU A 74 9.22 -8.50 1.09
CA GLU A 74 9.42 -7.08 0.74
C GLU A 74 8.13 -6.42 0.21
N LEU A 75 7.34 -7.16 -0.59
CA LEU A 75 6.06 -6.70 -1.12
C LEU A 75 5.02 -6.53 0.01
N ASP A 76 4.88 -7.52 0.90
CA ASP A 76 3.94 -7.47 2.02
C ASP A 76 4.28 -6.29 2.96
N GLU A 77 5.57 -6.08 3.27
CA GLU A 77 6.01 -4.91 4.04
C GLU A 77 5.77 -3.58 3.30
N ALA A 78 5.93 -3.53 1.98
CA ALA A 78 5.66 -2.33 1.19
C ALA A 78 4.17 -1.97 1.20
N VAL A 79 3.30 -2.95 1.04
CA VAL A 79 1.84 -2.81 1.14
C VAL A 79 1.42 -2.30 2.52
N GLU A 80 2.01 -2.83 3.60
CA GLU A 80 1.73 -2.36 4.97
C GLU A 80 2.22 -0.92 5.24
N ARG A 81 3.32 -0.49 4.60
CA ARG A 81 3.78 0.91 4.66
C ARG A 81 2.86 1.84 3.85
N GLU A 82 2.43 1.41 2.66
CA GLU A 82 1.50 2.17 1.82
C GLU A 82 0.13 2.36 2.51
N GLN A 83 -0.45 1.31 3.09
CA GLN A 83 -1.71 1.39 3.83
C GLN A 83 -1.67 2.44 4.96
N LYS A 84 -0.55 2.53 5.70
CA LYS A 84 -0.35 3.54 6.76
C LYS A 84 -0.32 4.95 6.19
N LEU A 85 0.47 5.17 5.13
CA LEU A 85 0.53 6.47 4.44
C LEU A 85 -0.82 6.88 3.83
N VAL A 86 -1.61 5.93 3.33
CA VAL A 86 -2.98 6.18 2.83
C VAL A 86 -3.93 6.57 3.98
N ALA A 87 -3.84 5.91 5.13
CA ALA A 87 -4.62 6.25 6.31
C ALA A 87 -4.26 7.65 6.86
N GLU A 88 -2.96 7.98 6.93
CA GLU A 88 -2.45 9.29 7.34
C GLU A 88 -2.88 10.40 6.36
N ASN A 89 -2.72 10.20 5.04
CA ASN A 89 -3.20 11.16 4.03
C ASN A 89 -4.71 11.41 4.11
N LYS A 90 -5.50 10.35 4.37
CA LYS A 90 -6.94 10.48 4.56
C LYS A 90 -7.29 11.28 5.83
N ALA A 91 -6.57 11.05 6.94
CA ALA A 91 -6.74 11.82 8.16
C ALA A 91 -6.39 13.30 7.97
N LEU A 92 -5.28 13.60 7.28
CA LEU A 92 -4.86 14.96 6.93
C LEU A 92 -5.87 15.65 6.01
N SER A 93 -6.42 14.94 5.02
CA SER A 93 -7.45 15.48 4.12
C SER A 93 -8.73 15.86 4.88
N LEU A 94 -9.21 14.99 5.78
CA LEU A 94 -10.36 15.28 6.65
C LEU A 94 -10.10 16.44 7.62
N TRP A 95 -8.85 16.65 8.04
CA TRP A 95 -8.45 17.79 8.87
C TRP A 95 -8.43 19.09 8.06
N LEU A 96 -7.88 19.08 6.84
CA LEU A 96 -7.93 20.22 5.91
C LEU A 96 -9.39 20.64 5.63
N GLU A 97 -10.26 19.70 5.28
CA GLU A 97 -11.70 19.96 5.09
C GLU A 97 -12.41 20.52 6.33
N ARG A 98 -11.88 20.29 7.54
CA ARG A 98 -12.38 20.86 8.79
C ARG A 98 -11.88 22.29 8.98
N VAL A 99 -10.60 22.53 8.72
CA VAL A 99 -9.99 23.87 8.80
C VAL A 99 -10.59 24.81 7.76
N ASP A 100 -10.78 24.37 6.51
CA ASP A 100 -11.40 25.16 5.46
C ASP A 100 -12.84 25.57 5.82
N ARG A 101 -13.64 24.63 6.35
CA ARG A 101 -14.97 24.95 6.91
C ARG A 101 -14.88 26.01 8.01
N ARG A 102 -13.93 25.84 8.94
CA ARG A 102 -13.78 26.77 10.07
C ARG A 102 -13.36 28.17 9.62
N ILE A 103 -12.55 28.27 8.57
CA ILE A 103 -12.18 29.55 7.94
C ILE A 103 -13.42 30.22 7.32
N VAL A 104 -14.27 29.47 6.60
CA VAL A 104 -15.51 29.99 6.02
C VAL A 104 -16.49 30.46 7.10
N GLU A 105 -16.70 29.67 8.15
CA GLU A 105 -17.53 30.05 9.31
C GLU A 105 -17.01 31.33 9.99
N LEU A 106 -15.71 31.39 10.28
CA LEU A 106 -15.09 32.53 10.94
C LEU A 106 -15.17 33.80 10.08
N ASN A 107 -14.90 33.69 8.78
CA ASN A 107 -15.06 34.81 7.85
C ASN A 107 -16.52 35.31 7.81
N SER A 108 -17.50 34.40 7.86
CA SER A 108 -18.91 34.79 7.95
C SER A 108 -19.24 35.52 9.25
N SER A 109 -18.75 35.05 10.41
CA SER A 109 -18.94 35.72 11.70
C SER A 109 -18.32 37.12 11.69
N ILE A 110 -17.08 37.23 11.22
CA ILE A 110 -16.33 38.48 11.13
C ILE A 110 -17.06 39.50 10.23
N ILE A 111 -17.62 39.08 9.09
CA ILE A 111 -18.38 39.97 8.20
C ILE A 111 -19.66 40.46 8.90
N ILE A 112 -20.41 39.57 9.54
CA ILE A 112 -21.65 39.93 10.27
C ILE A 112 -21.33 40.93 11.40
N GLU A 113 -20.34 40.63 12.25
CA GLU A 113 -19.92 41.51 13.35
C GLU A 113 -19.42 42.88 12.85
N HIS A 114 -18.72 42.92 11.70
CA HIS A 114 -18.31 44.18 11.08
C HIS A 114 -19.49 44.97 10.49
N GLU A 115 -20.45 44.31 9.84
CA GLU A 115 -21.66 44.98 9.33
C GLU A 115 -22.52 45.52 10.48
N GLU A 116 -22.74 44.73 11.53
CA GLU A 116 -23.45 45.17 12.74
C GLU A 116 -22.74 46.33 13.43
N GLY A 117 -21.42 46.21 13.64
CA GLY A 117 -20.59 47.26 14.23
C GLY A 117 -20.54 48.54 13.40
N PHE A 118 -20.51 48.44 12.07
CA PHE A 118 -20.57 49.57 11.15
C PHE A 118 -21.96 50.24 11.17
N ASN A 119 -23.03 49.46 11.06
CA ASN A 119 -24.42 49.97 11.11
C ASN A 119 -24.73 50.64 12.45
N LYS A 120 -24.23 50.07 13.55
CA LYS A 120 -24.24 50.68 14.88
C LYS A 120 -23.44 51.98 14.91
N GLY A 121 -22.22 51.99 14.35
CA GLY A 121 -21.42 53.20 14.19
C GLY A 121 -22.17 54.30 13.43
N LEU A 122 -22.92 53.95 12.38
CA LEU A 122 -23.77 54.89 11.64
C LEU A 122 -24.96 55.40 12.47
N ARG A 123 -25.63 54.53 13.24
CA ARG A 123 -26.72 54.94 14.16
C ARG A 123 -26.20 55.91 15.24
N GLN A 124 -25.10 55.54 15.89
CA GLN A 124 -24.44 56.38 16.89
C GLN A 124 -23.96 57.69 16.28
N ALA A 125 -23.25 57.65 15.16
CA ALA A 125 -22.80 58.86 14.46
C ALA A 125 -23.98 59.77 14.12
N SER A 126 -25.12 59.22 13.66
CA SER A 126 -26.31 59.99 13.31
C SER A 126 -27.02 60.60 14.53
N PHE A 127 -27.03 59.91 15.67
CA PHE A 127 -27.54 60.46 16.94
C PHE A 127 -26.60 61.51 17.54
N LEU A 128 -25.31 61.33 17.30
CA LEU A 128 -24.31 62.39 17.35
C LEU A 128 -24.54 63.34 16.15
N LEU A 129 -23.55 63.73 15.35
CA LEU A 129 -23.67 64.60 14.15
C LEU A 129 -24.36 65.98 14.15
N GLY A 130 -25.11 66.42 15.16
CA GLY A 130 -26.01 67.57 14.97
C GLY A 130 -27.40 67.16 14.49
N VAL A 131 -27.63 65.85 14.38
CA VAL A 131 -28.95 65.22 14.48
C VAL A 131 -29.06 64.52 15.87
N THR A 132 -28.12 64.73 16.83
CA THR A 132 -28.03 65.99 17.63
C THR A 132 -26.63 66.53 18.02
N ASP A 133 -25.51 65.78 18.16
CA ASP A 133 -24.12 66.38 18.19
C ASP A 133 -22.88 65.46 17.94
N LEU A 134 -22.10 65.76 16.88
CA LEU A 134 -20.62 65.67 16.86
C LEU A 134 -19.88 64.43 17.40
N TYR A 135 -19.36 64.62 18.62
CA TYR A 135 -18.08 64.09 19.08
C TYR A 135 -18.16 63.60 20.55
N ALA A 136 -19.33 63.12 20.99
CA ALA A 136 -19.47 62.65 22.37
C ALA A 136 -18.52 61.47 22.65
N GLU A 137 -17.79 61.60 23.75
CA GLU A 137 -16.72 60.70 24.15
C GLU A 137 -17.30 59.37 24.69
N GLY A 138 -17.14 58.28 23.93
CA GLY A 138 -17.50 56.92 24.39
C GLY A 138 -18.16 56.01 23.35
N PHE A 139 -17.38 55.52 22.39
CA PHE A 139 -17.80 54.40 21.53
C PHE A 139 -17.86 53.09 22.35
N ASP A 140 -19.06 52.70 22.78
CA ASP A 140 -19.30 51.45 23.53
C ASP A 140 -19.93 50.38 22.64
N ILE A 141 -19.16 49.34 22.30
CA ILE A 141 -19.61 48.19 21.50
C ILE A 141 -20.77 47.42 22.19
N MET A 142 -21.03 47.67 23.48
CA MET A 142 -22.15 47.08 24.23
C MET A 142 -23.39 48.00 24.35
N LYS A 143 -23.44 49.18 23.70
CA LYS A 143 -24.63 50.08 23.65
C LYS A 143 -25.04 50.52 22.24
N ASP A 144 -26.31 50.44 21.89
CA ASP A 144 -26.85 50.87 20.59
C ASP A 144 -27.88 52.01 20.75
N VAL A 145 -28.32 52.62 19.65
CA VAL A 145 -29.34 53.69 19.65
C VAL A 145 -30.70 53.12 19.26
N PHE A 146 -31.65 53.16 20.18
CA PHE A 146 -33.07 52.79 19.96
C PHE A 146 -33.96 53.97 20.38
N ASP A 147 -34.91 54.36 19.53
CA ASP A 147 -35.82 55.51 19.72
C ASP A 147 -35.15 56.85 20.14
N GLY A 148 -33.85 57.01 19.84
CA GLY A 148 -33.06 58.18 20.21
C GLY A 148 -32.44 58.12 21.62
N GLU A 149 -32.44 56.96 22.27
CA GLU A 149 -31.73 56.73 23.53
C GLU A 149 -30.64 55.65 23.37
N PHE A 150 -29.57 55.77 24.17
CA PHE A 150 -28.49 54.78 24.21
C PHE A 150 -28.85 53.60 25.14
N VAL A 151 -29.18 52.45 24.55
CA VAL A 151 -29.62 51.23 25.23
C VAL A 151 -28.50 50.19 25.23
N HIS A 152 -28.31 49.45 26.32
CA HIS A 152 -27.36 48.33 26.35
C HIS A 152 -27.87 47.14 25.50
N LEU A 153 -26.98 46.45 24.79
CA LEU A 153 -27.30 45.31 23.92
C LEU A 153 -27.67 44.00 24.65
N LYS A 154 -27.92 44.06 25.95
CA LYS A 154 -28.57 42.97 26.69
C LYS A 154 -30.06 43.31 26.80
N GLU A 155 -30.92 42.35 26.48
CA GLU A 155 -32.40 42.44 26.60
C GLU A 155 -33.13 43.25 25.49
N SER A 156 -32.68 43.17 24.22
CA SER A 156 -33.60 43.30 23.08
C SER A 156 -34.07 41.94 22.52
N ALA A 157 -33.73 40.85 23.23
CA ALA A 157 -34.35 39.55 23.03
C ALA A 157 -35.79 39.63 23.57
N VAL A 158 -36.76 39.80 22.66
CA VAL A 158 -38.15 39.46 22.94
C VAL A 158 -38.23 37.94 22.96
N ASP A 159 -38.14 37.36 24.15
CA ASP A 159 -38.50 35.97 24.38
C ASP A 159 -40.02 35.81 24.20
N GLU A 160 -40.47 35.03 23.21
CA GLU A 160 -41.76 34.35 23.28
C GLU A 160 -41.55 32.83 23.49
N GLU A 161 -41.78 32.42 24.74
CA GLU A 161 -42.42 31.16 25.14
C GLU A 161 -41.75 29.82 24.74
N GLY A 162 -40.88 29.32 25.63
CA GLY A 162 -41.28 28.22 26.50
C GLY A 162 -40.95 26.76 26.12
N VAL A 163 -39.91 26.19 26.75
CA VAL A 163 -39.95 25.10 27.77
C VAL A 163 -38.56 24.40 27.87
N PRO A 164 -38.04 24.10 29.08
CA PRO A 164 -36.64 23.70 29.28
C PRO A 164 -36.43 22.18 29.53
N THR A 165 -35.21 21.67 29.34
CA THR A 165 -34.35 21.18 30.46
C THR A 165 -33.01 20.54 30.04
N LYS A 166 -32.02 20.77 30.91
CA LYS A 166 -30.86 19.92 31.25
C LYS A 166 -29.67 19.81 30.28
N ASP A 167 -28.59 20.47 30.73
CA ASP A 167 -27.34 19.82 31.15
C ASP A 167 -26.74 18.74 30.23
N GLU A 168 -25.68 19.11 29.52
CA GLU A 168 -24.42 18.37 29.66
C GLU A 168 -23.22 19.30 29.39
N GLN A 169 -22.55 19.72 30.47
CA GLN A 169 -21.19 20.26 30.40
C GLN A 169 -20.23 19.09 30.18
N SER A 170 -19.49 19.08 29.07
CA SER A 170 -18.08 18.63 28.99
C SER A 170 -17.57 18.68 27.54
N THR A 171 -16.24 18.63 27.38
CA THR A 171 -15.42 18.60 26.14
C THR A 171 -14.71 19.87 25.65
N GLU A 172 -14.58 20.93 26.47
CA GLU A 172 -13.50 21.93 26.25
C GLU A 172 -12.11 21.38 26.62
N GLU A 173 -12.05 20.37 27.50
CA GLU A 173 -10.79 19.77 27.99
C GLU A 173 -10.14 18.77 27.00
N GLU A 174 -10.89 18.26 26.01
CA GLU A 174 -10.36 17.30 25.02
C GLU A 174 -9.61 18.00 23.87
N VAL A 175 -9.94 19.26 23.56
CA VAL A 175 -9.32 20.02 22.46
C VAL A 175 -7.86 20.35 22.76
N LEU A 176 -7.55 20.76 23.99
CA LEU A 176 -6.18 21.06 24.43
C LEU A 176 -5.29 19.81 24.47
N ALA A 177 -5.86 18.65 24.82
CA ALA A 177 -5.15 17.37 24.86
C ALA A 177 -4.73 16.85 23.47
N ALA A 178 -5.42 17.28 22.40
CA ALA A 178 -5.05 16.95 21.02
C ALA A 178 -3.84 17.78 20.54
N ASP A 179 -3.85 19.09 20.79
CA ASP A 179 -2.79 20.02 20.37
C ASP A 179 -1.45 19.72 21.07
N GLU A 180 -1.46 19.44 22.39
CA GLU A 180 -0.22 19.04 23.08
C GLU A 180 0.38 17.74 22.53
N LYS A 181 -0.47 16.79 22.12
CA LYS A 181 -0.02 15.52 21.55
C LYS A 181 0.67 15.73 20.20
N PHE A 182 0.09 16.57 19.34
CA PHE A 182 0.63 16.88 18.01
C PHE A 182 2.01 17.56 18.09
N MET A 183 2.11 18.59 18.96
CA MET A 183 3.37 19.30 19.20
C MET A 183 4.46 18.43 19.88
N SER A 184 4.07 17.38 20.60
CA SER A 184 4.98 16.41 21.23
C SER A 184 5.51 15.37 20.23
N THR A 185 4.70 14.94 19.26
CA THR A 185 5.15 14.05 18.17
C THR A 185 6.13 14.73 17.23
N GLU A 186 5.89 15.99 16.84
CA GLU A 186 6.76 16.71 15.90
C GLU A 186 8.17 16.96 16.48
N LYS A 187 8.25 17.34 17.78
CA LYS A 187 9.52 17.47 18.50
C LYS A 187 10.31 16.17 18.68
N ARG A 188 9.68 14.99 18.55
CA ARG A 188 10.38 13.69 18.57
C ARG A 188 11.00 13.35 17.23
N HIS A 189 10.31 13.62 16.12
CA HIS A 189 10.86 13.39 14.79
C HIS A 189 12.04 14.32 14.48
N GLN A 190 12.01 15.56 14.96
CA GLN A 190 13.09 16.53 14.76
C GLN A 190 14.36 16.29 15.62
N LYS A 191 14.38 15.23 16.45
CA LYS A 191 15.50 14.89 17.35
C LYS A 191 16.13 13.52 17.03
N LEU A 192 15.77 12.93 15.90
CA LEU A 192 16.19 11.60 15.42
C LEU A 192 16.83 11.65 14.01
N VAL A 193 17.16 12.85 13.55
CA VAL A 193 17.96 13.17 12.35
C VAL A 193 19.21 13.91 12.80
#